data_AF-R6E6I6-F1
#
_entry.id   AF-R6E6I6-F1
#
_cell.length_a   1.000
_cell.length_b   1.000
_cell.length_c   1.000
_cell.angle_alpha   90.00
_cell.angle_beta   90.00
_cell.angle_gamma   90.00
#
_symmetry.space_group_name_H-M   'P 1'
#
loop_
_entity.id
_entity.type
_entity.pdbx_description
1 polymer ?
#
loop_
_entity_poly.entity_id
_entity_poly.type
_entity_poly.pdbx_seq_one_letter_code
_entity_poly.pdbx_strand_id
1 'polypeptide(L)'
;MSGSISLLNKVGSEVSVGQSIGAQSQEDARNFASHNITIALVISVCWGALLFVFAEPIIRIYELEEHITANAVQYLRIVSTGLPFVFLSAAFTGIYNAAGRSKVPFFISGTGLILNIILDPLFIFGFRLGTNGAAYATWIAEASVFLIFVYQLRHRDALLGGFPFFTRLKKKYTRRILKLGLPVATLNTLFAFVNMFLCRTASEQGGHIGLMTFTTGGQIEAITWNTSQGFSTALSAFIAQNYAAGRIERVLRAWHTTLWMTGIFGTFCTLLFVFFGNEVFSIFVPEQAAYEAGGVFLRIDGYSQLFMMLEITMQGVFYGIGRTIPPAVISIVCNYMRIPLAILFVRMGMGVEGIWWAVCVTTVAKGLILLSWFVIIKKKCLGIPTVVKE
;
A
#
# COMPACT_ATOMS: atom_id res chain seq x y z
N MET A 1 -2.19 2.62 -10.45
CA MET A 1 -1.55 1.44 -11.09
C MET A 1 -0.05 1.35 -10.84
N SER A 2 0.76 2.36 -11.15
CA SER A 2 2.23 2.29 -10.98
C SER A 2 2.69 1.97 -9.54
N GLY A 3 2.04 2.57 -8.53
CA GLY A 3 2.29 2.22 -7.12
C GLY A 3 1.94 0.76 -6.77
N SER A 4 0.84 0.24 -7.32
CA SER A 4 0.40 -1.16 -7.13
C SER A 4 1.41 -2.17 -7.67
N ILE A 5 2.02 -1.87 -8.82
CA ILE A 5 3.05 -2.71 -9.42
C ILE A 5 4.36 -2.59 -8.62
N SER A 6 4.70 -1.41 -8.11
CA SER A 6 5.88 -1.23 -7.25
C SER A 6 5.78 -2.04 -5.95
N LEU A 7 4.58 -2.14 -5.35
CA LEU A 7 4.32 -2.95 -4.16
C LEU A 7 4.61 -4.44 -4.35
N LEU A 8 4.51 -4.97 -5.57
CA LEU A 8 4.90 -6.34 -5.91
C LEU A 8 6.33 -6.62 -5.46
N ASN A 9 7.25 -5.73 -5.84
CA ASN A 9 8.68 -5.88 -5.57
C ASN A 9 8.97 -5.62 -4.08
N LYS A 10 8.32 -4.62 -3.48
CA LYS A 10 8.49 -4.32 -2.05
C LYS A 10 8.12 -5.52 -1.18
N VAL A 11 6.89 -6.03 -1.30
CA VAL A 11 6.42 -7.16 -0.48
C VAL A 11 7.18 -8.45 -0.81
N GLY A 12 7.49 -8.67 -2.08
CA GLY A 12 8.32 -9.79 -2.54
C GLY A 12 9.69 -9.81 -1.85
N SER A 13 10.36 -8.66 -1.73
CA SER A 13 11.61 -8.53 -0.96
C SER A 13 11.40 -8.70 0.54
N GLU A 14 10.43 -7.99 1.14
CA GLU A 14 10.22 -7.98 2.60
C GLU A 14 10.12 -9.39 3.16
N VAL A 15 9.30 -10.22 2.50
CA VAL A 15 9.06 -11.60 2.93
C VAL A 15 10.22 -12.52 2.55
N SER A 16 10.66 -12.52 1.29
CA SER A 16 11.66 -13.49 0.83
C SER A 16 13.02 -13.27 1.46
N VAL A 17 13.47 -12.00 1.56
CA VAL A 17 14.73 -11.64 2.20
C VAL A 17 14.62 -11.85 3.71
N GLY A 18 13.49 -11.48 4.34
CA GLY A 18 13.29 -11.63 5.77
C GLY A 18 13.33 -13.11 6.20
N GLN A 19 12.69 -13.99 5.44
CA GLN A 19 12.74 -15.44 5.69
C GLN A 19 14.15 -16.01 5.48
N SER A 20 14.90 -15.58 4.46
CA SER A 20 16.28 -16.03 4.27
C SER A 20 17.23 -15.55 5.38
N ILE A 21 17.06 -14.32 5.86
CA ILE A 21 17.80 -13.80 7.01
C ILE A 21 17.47 -14.62 8.27
N GLY A 22 16.18 -14.89 8.53
CA GLY A 22 15.74 -15.71 9.65
C GLY A 22 16.25 -17.15 9.63
N ALA A 23 16.34 -17.74 8.43
CA ALA A 23 16.91 -19.08 8.22
C ALA A 23 18.46 -19.09 8.29
N GLN A 24 19.10 -17.96 8.59
CA GLN A 24 20.56 -17.77 8.58
C GLN A 24 21.23 -18.07 7.22
N SER A 25 20.47 -18.10 6.13
CA SER A 25 20.99 -18.29 4.78
C SER A 25 21.32 -16.93 4.15
N GLN A 26 22.50 -16.40 4.49
CA GLN A 26 22.99 -15.13 3.97
C GLN A 26 23.13 -15.14 2.44
N GLU A 27 23.52 -16.28 1.86
CA GLU A 27 23.64 -16.44 0.42
C GLU A 27 22.27 -16.36 -0.27
N ASP A 28 21.25 -17.04 0.26
CA ASP A 28 19.89 -16.93 -0.30
C ASP A 28 19.34 -15.51 -0.13
N ALA A 29 19.58 -14.86 1.02
CA ALA A 29 19.15 -13.47 1.24
C ALA A 29 19.78 -12.53 0.21
N ARG A 30 21.09 -12.68 -0.07
CA ARG A 30 21.82 -11.95 -1.11
C ARG A 30 21.23 -12.20 -2.50
N ASN A 31 20.94 -13.45 -2.81
CA ASN A 31 20.34 -13.85 -4.09
C ASN A 31 18.93 -13.26 -4.25
N PHE A 32 18.06 -13.36 -3.24
CA PHE A 32 16.71 -12.76 -3.27
C PHE A 32 16.77 -11.25 -3.43
N ALA A 33 17.65 -10.55 -2.71
CA ALA A 33 17.82 -9.10 -2.83
C ALA A 33 18.25 -8.70 -4.25
N SER A 34 19.26 -9.37 -4.81
CA SER A 34 19.76 -9.11 -6.17
C SER A 34 18.71 -9.38 -7.24
N HIS A 35 17.99 -10.51 -7.14
CA HIS A 35 16.92 -10.85 -8.08
C HIS A 35 15.76 -9.87 -7.98
N ASN A 36 15.38 -9.42 -6.78
CA ASN A 36 14.30 -8.47 -6.60
C ASN A 36 14.63 -7.12 -7.24
N ILE A 37 15.86 -6.62 -7.09
CA ILE A 37 16.33 -5.40 -7.74
C ILE A 37 16.35 -5.55 -9.27
N THR A 38 16.85 -6.66 -9.78
CA THR A 38 16.83 -6.93 -11.23
C THR A 38 15.40 -7.01 -11.77
N ILE A 39 14.48 -7.69 -11.07
CA ILE A 39 13.06 -7.77 -11.44
C ILE A 39 12.41 -6.38 -11.39
N ALA A 40 12.66 -5.60 -10.34
CA ALA A 40 12.14 -4.25 -10.20
C ALA A 40 12.59 -3.33 -11.34
N LEU A 41 13.86 -3.43 -11.74
CA LEU A 41 14.39 -2.71 -12.89
C LEU A 41 13.72 -3.13 -14.20
N VAL A 42 13.62 -4.44 -14.47
CA VAL A 42 12.97 -4.93 -15.70
C VAL A 42 11.51 -4.47 -15.77
N ILE A 43 10.75 -4.65 -14.70
CA ILE A 43 9.33 -4.26 -14.66
C ILE A 43 9.19 -2.74 -14.81
N SER A 44 10.01 -1.95 -14.12
CA SER A 44 9.92 -0.48 -14.18
C SER A 44 10.33 0.09 -15.53
N VAL A 45 11.35 -0.48 -16.18
CA VAL A 45 11.76 -0.07 -17.54
C VAL A 45 10.69 -0.46 -18.55
N CYS A 46 10.16 -1.69 -18.50
CA CYS A 46 9.07 -2.10 -19.39
C CYS A 46 7.81 -1.24 -19.19
N TRP A 47 7.42 -0.99 -17.95
CA TRP A 47 6.24 -0.19 -17.62
C TRP A 47 6.44 1.30 -17.96
N GLY A 48 7.61 1.85 -17.68
CA GLY A 48 7.96 3.23 -18.04
C GLY A 48 8.06 3.44 -19.54
N ALA A 49 8.63 2.49 -20.28
CA ALA A 49 8.65 2.53 -21.75
C ALA A 49 7.24 2.46 -22.33
N LEU A 50 6.39 1.58 -21.79
CA LEU A 50 4.98 1.49 -22.19
C LEU A 50 4.27 2.84 -21.98
N LEU A 51 4.37 3.42 -20.79
CA LEU A 51 3.74 4.72 -20.51
C LEU A 51 4.33 5.86 -21.33
N PHE A 52 5.62 5.83 -21.63
CA PHE A 52 6.26 6.85 -22.46
C PHE A 52 5.78 6.81 -23.92
N VAL A 53 5.71 5.61 -24.51
CA VAL A 53 5.26 5.40 -25.90
C VAL A 53 3.76 5.68 -26.02
N PHE A 54 2.97 5.17 -25.08
CA PHE A 54 1.51 5.32 -25.10
C PHE A 54 1.02 6.59 -24.39
N ALA A 55 1.90 7.52 -24.01
CA ALA A 55 1.51 8.74 -23.29
C ALA A 55 0.44 9.55 -24.04
N GLU A 56 0.63 9.73 -25.35
CA GLU A 56 -0.31 10.48 -26.18
C GLU A 56 -1.69 9.83 -26.32
N PRO A 57 -1.82 8.54 -26.72
CA PRO A 57 -3.12 7.90 -26.78
C PRO A 57 -3.80 7.81 -25.40
N ILE A 58 -3.04 7.64 -24.32
CA ILE A 58 -3.62 7.62 -22.95
C ILE A 58 -4.24 8.97 -22.62
N ILE A 59 -3.56 10.07 -22.90
CA ILE A 59 -4.07 11.41 -22.55
C ILE A 59 -5.19 11.85 -23.51
N ARG A 60 -5.12 11.50 -24.79
CA ARG A 60 -6.17 11.86 -25.77
C ARG A 60 -7.54 11.23 -25.48
N ILE A 61 -7.60 10.15 -24.70
CA ILE A 61 -8.88 9.56 -24.22
C ILE A 61 -9.72 10.58 -23.42
N TYR A 62 -9.09 11.58 -22.81
CA TYR A 62 -9.77 12.57 -21.98
C TYR A 62 -10.35 13.76 -22.78
N GLU A 63 -10.17 13.80 -24.11
CA GLU A 63 -10.74 14.84 -24.99
C GLU A 63 -10.50 16.29 -24.51
N LEU A 64 -9.29 16.55 -24.01
CA LEU A 64 -8.87 17.87 -23.52
C LEU A 64 -8.51 18.81 -24.68
N GLU A 65 -8.47 20.12 -24.39
CA GLU A 65 -7.92 21.10 -25.33
C GLU A 65 -6.46 20.79 -25.70
N GLU A 66 -6.09 21.04 -26.95
CA GLU A 66 -4.82 20.58 -27.53
C GLU A 66 -3.57 21.06 -26.77
N HIS A 67 -3.60 22.30 -26.26
CA HIS A 67 -2.50 22.85 -25.46
C HIS A 67 -2.37 22.16 -24.09
N ILE A 68 -3.49 21.74 -23.49
CA ILE A 68 -3.52 20.99 -22.21
C ILE A 68 -3.07 19.56 -22.45
N THR A 69 -3.54 18.93 -23.54
CA THR A 69 -3.10 17.59 -23.97
C THR A 69 -1.59 17.56 -24.16
N ALA A 70 -1.00 18.53 -24.88
CA ALA A 70 0.43 18.58 -25.12
C ALA A 70 1.25 18.66 -23.81
N ASN A 71 0.82 19.52 -22.88
CA ASN A 71 1.45 19.65 -21.56
C ASN A 71 1.31 18.37 -20.72
N ALA A 72 0.13 17.76 -20.69
CA ALA A 72 -0.10 16.51 -19.95
C ALA A 72 0.70 15.33 -20.52
N VAL A 73 0.87 15.25 -21.84
CA VAL A 73 1.72 14.24 -22.50
C VAL A 73 3.18 14.44 -22.14
N GLN A 74 3.69 15.67 -22.17
CA GLN A 74 5.07 15.97 -21.74
C GLN A 74 5.30 15.61 -20.27
N TYR A 75 4.37 16.00 -19.40
CA TYR A 75 4.39 15.65 -17.99
C TYR A 75 4.45 14.14 -17.79
N LEU A 76 3.55 13.38 -18.43
CA LEU A 76 3.50 11.92 -18.32
C LEU A 76 4.79 11.27 -18.83
N ARG A 77 5.36 11.76 -19.94
CA ARG A 77 6.64 11.27 -20.47
C ARG A 77 7.78 11.50 -19.48
N ILE A 78 7.90 12.69 -18.89
CA ILE A 78 8.93 13.00 -17.89
C ILE A 78 8.80 12.07 -16.68
N VAL A 79 7.61 11.97 -16.08
CA VAL A 79 7.36 11.11 -14.91
C VAL A 79 7.62 9.64 -15.22
N SER A 80 7.27 9.17 -16.43
CA SER A 80 7.50 7.79 -16.85
C SER A 80 8.98 7.39 -16.83
N THR A 81 9.89 8.32 -17.15
CA THR A 81 11.33 8.08 -17.06
C THR A 81 11.86 7.99 -15.62
N GLY A 82 11.11 8.50 -14.63
CA GLY A 82 11.45 8.42 -13.20
C GLY A 82 10.99 7.12 -12.53
N LEU A 83 10.12 6.33 -13.17
CA LEU A 83 9.58 5.08 -12.61
C LEU A 83 10.65 4.06 -12.20
N PRO A 84 11.80 3.90 -12.91
CA PRO A 84 12.89 3.06 -12.45
C PRO A 84 13.38 3.43 -11.05
N PHE A 85 13.51 4.73 -10.73
CA PHE A 85 13.95 5.17 -9.41
C PHE A 85 12.93 4.81 -8.33
N VAL A 86 11.65 5.06 -8.58
CA VAL A 86 10.56 4.74 -7.65
C VAL A 86 10.53 3.24 -7.31
N PHE A 87 10.64 2.38 -8.33
CA PHE A 87 10.57 0.92 -8.14
C PHE A 87 11.81 0.37 -7.44
N LEU A 88 12.99 0.89 -7.77
CA LEU A 88 14.23 0.52 -7.10
C LEU A 88 14.23 0.97 -5.65
N SER A 89 13.82 2.20 -5.36
CA SER A 89 13.66 2.74 -4.00
C SER A 89 12.66 1.93 -3.17
N ALA A 90 11.55 1.49 -3.77
CA ALA A 90 10.59 0.60 -3.12
C ALA A 90 11.17 -0.79 -2.82
N ALA A 91 11.94 -1.36 -3.75
CA ALA A 91 12.64 -2.64 -3.55
C ALA A 91 13.71 -2.52 -2.44
N PHE A 92 14.48 -1.44 -2.41
CA PHE A 92 15.44 -1.19 -1.33
C PHE A 92 14.74 -1.03 0.02
N THR A 93 13.66 -0.26 0.06
CA THR A 93 12.86 -0.10 1.27
C THR A 93 12.41 -1.45 1.81
N GLY A 94 11.94 -2.34 0.92
CA GLY A 94 11.56 -3.69 1.30
C GLY A 94 12.73 -4.54 1.82
N ILE A 95 13.92 -4.44 1.22
CA ILE A 95 15.13 -5.14 1.68
C ILE A 95 15.59 -4.65 3.06
N TYR A 96 15.60 -3.33 3.30
CA TYR A 96 15.97 -2.76 4.60
C TYR A 96 14.94 -3.10 5.68
N ASN A 97 13.64 -3.06 5.35
CA ASN A 97 12.58 -3.50 6.24
C ASN A 97 12.72 -4.99 6.58
N ALA A 98 13.01 -5.84 5.58
CA ALA A 98 13.27 -7.26 5.76
C ALA A 98 14.41 -7.54 6.74
N ALA A 99 15.44 -6.67 6.74
CA ALA A 99 16.58 -6.74 7.64
C ALA A 99 16.32 -6.12 9.03
N GLY A 100 15.11 -5.60 9.30
CA GLY A 100 14.76 -4.93 10.54
C GLY A 100 15.33 -3.51 10.69
N ARG A 101 15.87 -2.94 9.60
CA ARG A 101 16.51 -1.61 9.58
C ARG A 101 15.58 -0.55 8.97
N SER A 102 14.37 -0.42 9.51
CA SER A 102 13.32 0.49 8.99
C SER A 102 13.64 1.99 9.13
N LYS A 103 14.57 2.37 10.02
CA LYS A 103 15.03 3.77 10.15
C LYS A 103 15.69 4.30 8.89
N VAL A 104 16.46 3.45 8.19
CA VAL A 104 17.18 3.84 6.97
C VAL A 104 16.21 4.29 5.87
N PRO A 105 15.24 3.47 5.42
CA PRO A 105 14.30 3.91 4.39
C PRO A 105 13.41 5.06 4.86
N PHE A 106 13.13 5.19 6.16
CA PHE A 106 12.38 6.33 6.70
C PHE A 106 13.13 7.65 6.47
N PHE A 107 14.40 7.75 6.89
CA PHE A 107 15.17 8.98 6.68
C PHE A 107 15.42 9.26 5.20
N ILE A 108 15.75 8.24 4.40
CA ILE A 108 16.02 8.43 2.97
C ILE A 108 14.74 8.91 2.25
N SER A 109 13.59 8.27 2.48
CA SER A 109 12.33 8.71 1.87
C SER A 109 11.92 10.10 2.37
N GLY A 110 12.17 10.41 3.65
CA GLY A 110 11.96 11.74 4.22
C GLY A 110 12.81 12.82 3.54
N THR A 111 14.07 12.54 3.18
CA THR A 111 14.88 13.49 2.40
C THR A 111 14.32 13.75 1.02
N GLY A 112 13.76 12.72 0.37
CA GLY A 112 13.06 12.88 -0.91
C GLY A 112 11.82 13.77 -0.80
N LEU A 113 11.01 13.55 0.24
CA LEU A 113 9.84 14.39 0.52
C LEU A 113 10.23 15.85 0.76
N ILE A 114 11.25 16.11 1.57
CA ILE A 114 11.73 17.48 1.83
C ILE A 114 12.26 18.12 0.55
N LEU A 115 13.05 17.38 -0.25
CA LEU A 115 13.52 17.86 -1.55
C LEU A 115 12.35 18.20 -2.46
N ASN A 116 11.34 17.34 -2.56
CA ASN A 116 10.17 17.59 -3.40
C ASN A 116 9.39 18.84 -2.95
N ILE A 117 9.16 19.01 -1.64
CA ILE A 117 8.50 20.19 -1.07
C ILE A 117 9.26 21.49 -1.41
N ILE A 118 10.59 21.46 -1.47
CA ILE A 118 11.41 22.63 -1.80
C ILE A 118 11.46 22.85 -3.32
N LEU A 119 11.63 21.77 -4.10
CA LEU A 119 11.81 21.86 -5.54
C LEU A 119 10.51 22.21 -6.26
N ASP A 120 9.35 21.75 -5.80
CA ASP A 120 8.08 22.04 -6.47
C ASP A 120 7.82 23.56 -6.61
N PRO A 121 7.82 24.38 -5.54
CA PRO A 121 7.67 25.83 -5.68
C PRO A 121 8.77 26.48 -6.50
N LEU A 122 10.01 25.99 -6.39
CA LEU A 122 11.16 26.53 -7.12
C LEU A 122 11.02 26.33 -8.63
N PHE A 123 10.63 25.13 -9.07
CA PHE A 123 10.46 24.80 -10.49
C PHE A 123 9.16 25.34 -11.07
N ILE A 124 8.06 25.31 -10.30
CA ILE A 124 6.76 25.81 -10.74
C ILE A 124 6.78 27.35 -10.84
N PHE A 125 7.12 28.04 -9.75
CA PHE A 125 7.02 29.51 -9.69
C PHE A 125 8.34 30.22 -10.01
N GLY A 126 9.47 29.70 -9.53
CA GLY A 126 10.78 30.32 -9.71
C GLY A 126 11.25 30.27 -11.17
N PHE A 127 11.34 29.06 -11.74
CA PHE A 127 11.72 28.86 -13.14
C PHE A 127 10.57 29.00 -14.14
N ARG A 128 9.33 29.20 -13.66
CA ARG A 128 8.11 29.35 -14.47
C ARG A 128 7.90 28.18 -15.44
N LEU A 129 8.31 26.97 -15.06
CA LEU A 129 8.15 25.76 -15.88
C LEU A 129 6.76 25.13 -15.73
N GLY A 130 5.88 25.74 -14.93
CA GLY A 130 4.49 25.31 -14.75
C GLY A 130 4.39 23.85 -14.33
N THR A 131 3.49 23.10 -14.97
CA THR A 131 3.26 21.67 -14.70
C THR A 131 4.47 20.80 -14.97
N ASN A 132 5.25 21.09 -16.03
CA ASN A 132 6.48 20.36 -16.32
C ASN A 132 7.53 20.56 -15.21
N GLY A 133 7.55 21.73 -14.57
CA GLY A 133 8.38 22.01 -13.40
C GLY A 133 8.15 21.03 -12.26
N ALA A 134 6.88 20.73 -11.95
CA ALA A 134 6.51 19.74 -10.94
C ALA A 134 7.00 18.32 -11.28
N ALA A 135 6.93 17.93 -12.56
CA ALA A 135 7.45 16.64 -13.02
C ALA A 135 8.97 16.53 -12.81
N TYR A 136 9.74 17.56 -13.16
CA TYR A 136 11.18 17.59 -12.94
C TYR A 136 11.55 17.56 -11.46
N ALA A 137 10.85 18.33 -10.64
CA ALA A 137 11.05 18.34 -9.19
C ALA A 137 10.82 16.95 -8.57
N THR A 138 9.75 16.27 -8.96
CA THR A 138 9.47 14.88 -8.54
C THR A 138 10.55 13.91 -9.03
N TRP A 139 10.97 14.03 -10.30
CA TRP A 139 12.02 13.19 -10.87
C TRP A 139 13.34 13.33 -10.13
N ILE A 140 13.76 14.58 -9.82
CA ILE A 140 14.99 14.87 -9.09
C ILE A 140 14.91 14.34 -7.66
N ALA A 141 13.77 14.49 -7.00
CA ALA A 141 13.55 13.96 -5.65
C ALA A 141 13.68 12.43 -5.62
N GLU A 142 13.02 11.71 -6.53
CA GLU A 142 13.08 10.25 -6.63
C GLU A 142 14.47 9.75 -7.03
N ALA A 143 15.14 10.44 -7.96
CA ALA A 143 16.53 10.14 -8.32
C ALA A 143 17.47 10.32 -7.13
N SER A 144 17.27 11.36 -6.32
CA SER A 144 18.06 11.62 -5.11
C SER A 144 17.85 10.51 -4.07
N VAL A 145 16.61 10.10 -3.81
CA VAL A 145 16.27 8.97 -2.93
C VAL A 145 16.99 7.71 -3.39
N PHE A 146 16.93 7.40 -4.67
CA PHE A 146 17.61 6.24 -5.24
C PHE A 146 19.13 6.31 -5.06
N LEU A 147 19.75 7.45 -5.36
CA LEU A 147 21.20 7.65 -5.19
C LEU A 147 21.64 7.50 -3.73
N ILE A 148 20.86 8.03 -2.78
CA ILE A 148 21.14 7.88 -1.35
C ILE A 148 21.03 6.42 -0.93
N PHE A 149 20.04 5.65 -1.42
CA PHE A 149 19.96 4.21 -1.16
C PHE A 149 21.19 3.46 -1.70
N VAL A 150 21.64 3.77 -2.92
CA VAL A 150 22.83 3.16 -3.52
C VAL A 150 24.07 3.49 -2.70
N TYR A 151 24.24 4.75 -2.29
CA TYR A 151 25.34 5.18 -1.44
C TYR A 151 25.34 4.47 -0.08
N GLN A 152 24.18 4.41 0.58
CA GLN A 152 24.03 3.74 1.88
C GLN A 152 24.37 2.25 1.78
N LEU A 153 23.93 1.57 0.73
CA LEU A 153 24.22 0.16 0.51
C LEU A 153 25.70 -0.10 0.22
N ARG A 154 26.35 0.74 -0.59
CA ARG A 154 27.74 0.54 -1.04
C ARG A 154 28.79 0.98 -0.02
N HIS A 155 28.56 2.05 0.72
CA HIS A 155 29.61 2.71 1.51
C HIS A 155 29.40 2.69 3.03
N ARG A 156 28.15 2.63 3.51
CA ARG A 156 27.87 2.76 4.96
C ARG A 156 27.61 1.42 5.63
N ASP A 157 26.75 0.61 5.02
CA ASP A 157 26.09 -0.47 5.75
C ASP A 157 26.33 -1.86 5.17
N ALA A 158 26.83 -1.93 3.93
CA ALA A 158 27.14 -3.16 3.18
C ALA A 158 26.12 -4.29 3.43
N LEU A 159 24.83 -3.94 3.47
CA LEU A 159 23.76 -4.87 3.82
C LEU A 159 23.84 -6.10 2.90
N LEU A 160 23.89 -7.30 3.50
CA LEU A 160 24.07 -8.57 2.78
C LEU A 160 25.37 -8.63 1.94
N GLY A 161 26.44 -7.94 2.36
CA GLY A 161 27.75 -7.95 1.72
C GLY A 161 27.81 -7.18 0.39
N GLY A 162 26.96 -6.16 0.19
CA GLY A 162 26.97 -5.34 -1.02
C GLY A 162 26.55 -6.11 -2.27
N PHE A 163 25.38 -6.76 -2.20
CA PHE A 163 24.89 -7.63 -3.25
C PHE A 163 24.84 -6.96 -4.64
N PRO A 164 25.10 -7.72 -5.72
CA PRO A 164 25.11 -7.16 -7.07
C PRO A 164 23.71 -6.72 -7.52
N PHE A 165 23.64 -5.56 -8.16
CA PHE A 165 22.41 -4.99 -8.72
C PHE A 165 21.86 -5.81 -9.90
N PHE A 166 22.76 -6.33 -10.72
CA PHE A 166 22.44 -7.07 -11.93
C PHE A 166 22.83 -8.54 -11.75
N THR A 167 21.85 -9.42 -11.80
CA THR A 167 22.07 -10.87 -11.74
C THR A 167 21.23 -11.60 -12.77
N ARG A 168 21.76 -12.71 -13.29
CA ARG A 168 20.99 -13.59 -14.17
C ARG A 168 19.86 -14.22 -13.37
N LEU A 169 18.62 -13.93 -13.76
CA LEU A 169 17.42 -14.39 -13.06
C LEU A 169 17.33 -15.92 -13.07
N LYS A 170 17.43 -16.54 -11.90
CA LYS A 170 17.20 -17.97 -11.69
C LYS A 170 15.72 -18.20 -11.36
N LYS A 171 15.13 -19.23 -11.98
CA LYS A 171 13.70 -19.60 -11.85
C LYS A 171 13.24 -19.77 -10.40
N LYS A 172 14.09 -20.32 -9.52
CA LYS A 172 13.80 -20.55 -8.09
C LYS A 172 13.43 -19.24 -7.37
N TYR A 173 14.28 -18.22 -7.47
CA TYR A 173 14.11 -16.94 -6.77
C TYR A 173 12.99 -16.11 -7.42
N THR A 174 13.00 -15.99 -8.75
CA THR A 174 12.00 -15.22 -9.51
C THR A 174 10.58 -15.73 -9.29
N ARG A 175 10.36 -17.05 -9.35
CA ARG A 175 9.01 -17.62 -9.15
C ARG A 175 8.49 -17.32 -7.75
N ARG A 176 9.35 -17.33 -6.73
CA ARG A 176 8.94 -17.06 -5.34
C ARG A 176 8.59 -15.59 -5.13
N ILE A 177 9.42 -14.67 -5.64
CA ILE A 177 9.15 -13.22 -5.58
C ILE A 177 7.81 -12.90 -6.27
N LEU A 178 7.62 -13.39 -7.51
CA LEU A 178 6.38 -13.18 -8.24
C LEU A 178 5.17 -13.83 -7.55
N LYS A 179 5.30 -15.04 -7.00
CA LYS A 179 4.19 -15.71 -6.30
C LYS A 179 3.76 -14.96 -5.04
N LEU A 180 4.68 -14.27 -4.37
CA LEU A 180 4.37 -13.48 -3.18
C LEU A 180 3.81 -12.11 -3.54
N GLY A 181 4.40 -11.41 -4.51
CA GLY A 181 4.02 -10.04 -4.84
C GLY A 181 2.85 -9.91 -5.83
N LEU A 182 2.66 -10.86 -6.75
CA LEU A 182 1.60 -10.79 -7.77
C LEU A 182 0.19 -10.70 -7.14
N PRO A 183 -0.17 -11.53 -6.14
CA PRO A 183 -1.47 -11.39 -5.48
C PRO A 183 -1.70 -9.99 -4.90
N VAL A 184 -0.65 -9.36 -4.34
CA VAL A 184 -0.74 -8.03 -3.71
C VAL A 184 -0.92 -6.93 -4.76
N ALA A 185 -0.21 -7.03 -5.88
CA ALA A 185 -0.37 -6.10 -6.99
C ALA A 185 -1.76 -6.19 -7.63
N THR A 186 -2.25 -7.42 -7.84
CA THR A 186 -3.60 -7.67 -8.35
C THR A 186 -4.64 -7.11 -7.37
N LEU A 187 -4.50 -7.36 -6.08
CA LEU A 187 -5.37 -6.79 -5.04
C LEU A 187 -5.49 -5.27 -5.09
N ASN A 188 -4.35 -4.56 -5.14
CA ASN A 188 -4.34 -3.11 -5.16
C ASN A 188 -4.93 -2.56 -6.47
N THR A 189 -4.70 -3.25 -7.59
CA THR A 189 -5.29 -2.87 -8.88
C THR A 189 -6.80 -3.04 -8.86
N LEU A 190 -7.29 -4.17 -8.34
CA LEU A 190 -8.72 -4.43 -8.18
C LEU A 190 -9.38 -3.44 -7.23
N PHE A 191 -8.71 -3.11 -6.12
CA PHE A 191 -9.18 -2.09 -5.19
C PHE A 191 -9.36 -0.72 -5.87
N ALA A 192 -8.42 -0.32 -6.74
CA ALA A 192 -8.54 0.92 -7.50
C ALA A 192 -9.77 0.94 -8.43
N PHE A 193 -10.08 -0.18 -9.10
CA PHE A 193 -11.27 -0.29 -9.94
C PHE A 193 -12.58 -0.21 -9.13
N VAL A 194 -12.64 -0.89 -7.99
CA VAL A 194 -13.79 -0.80 -7.07
C VAL A 194 -13.97 0.62 -6.59
N ASN A 195 -12.89 1.30 -6.20
CA ASN A 195 -12.93 2.68 -5.74
C ASN A 195 -13.45 3.63 -6.83
N MET A 196 -13.00 3.44 -8.07
CA MET A 196 -13.47 4.23 -9.21
C MET A 196 -14.98 4.05 -9.45
N PHE A 197 -15.49 2.82 -9.34
CA PHE A 197 -16.92 2.55 -9.45
C PHE A 197 -17.72 3.20 -8.32
N LEU A 198 -17.25 3.08 -7.07
CA LEU A 198 -17.92 3.69 -5.93
C LEU A 198 -17.93 5.23 -6.00
N CYS A 199 -16.83 5.86 -6.41
CA CYS A 199 -16.79 7.30 -6.67
C CYS A 199 -17.84 7.73 -7.70
N ARG A 200 -17.97 6.98 -8.80
CA ARG A 200 -18.97 7.26 -9.82
C ARG A 200 -20.39 7.15 -9.27
N THR A 201 -20.71 6.07 -8.57
CA THR A 201 -22.03 5.87 -7.95
C THR A 201 -22.33 6.94 -6.90
N ALA A 202 -21.34 7.35 -6.11
CA ALA A 202 -21.47 8.43 -5.14
C ALA A 202 -21.75 9.78 -5.81
N SER A 203 -21.12 10.05 -6.97
CA SER A 203 -21.39 11.24 -7.78
C SER A 203 -22.79 11.20 -8.42
N GLU A 204 -23.24 10.05 -8.91
CA GLU A 204 -24.56 9.88 -9.52
C GLU A 204 -25.71 10.07 -8.50
N GLN A 205 -25.51 9.62 -7.24
CA GLN A 205 -26.53 9.70 -6.19
C GLN A 205 -26.46 10.98 -5.36
N GLY A 206 -25.26 11.50 -5.11
CA GLY A 206 -25.01 12.63 -4.20
C GLY A 206 -24.49 13.90 -4.86
N GLY A 207 -24.39 13.91 -6.19
CA GLY A 207 -23.84 15.04 -6.94
C GLY A 207 -22.40 15.38 -6.52
N HIS A 208 -22.09 16.67 -6.50
CA HIS A 208 -20.78 17.18 -6.09
C HIS A 208 -20.46 16.89 -4.62
N ILE A 209 -21.47 16.98 -3.73
CA ILE A 209 -21.29 16.78 -2.29
C ILE A 209 -20.94 15.31 -2.00
N GLY A 210 -21.66 14.36 -2.59
CA GLY A 210 -21.37 12.92 -2.43
C GLY A 210 -19.97 12.54 -2.92
N LEU A 211 -19.53 13.11 -4.05
CA LEU A 211 -18.17 12.90 -4.56
C LEU A 211 -17.13 13.48 -3.60
N MET A 212 -17.29 14.73 -3.16
CA MET A 212 -16.39 15.39 -2.21
C MET A 212 -16.30 14.60 -0.90
N THR A 213 -17.44 14.18 -0.35
CA THR A 213 -17.50 13.35 0.85
C THR A 213 -16.69 12.07 0.68
N PHE A 214 -16.83 11.38 -0.46
CA PHE A 214 -16.06 10.17 -0.75
C PHE A 214 -14.55 10.45 -0.82
N THR A 215 -14.15 11.49 -1.56
CA THR A 215 -12.73 11.79 -1.80
C THR A 215 -12.02 12.32 -0.57
N THR A 216 -12.61 13.29 0.13
CA THR A 216 -12.04 13.88 1.35
C THR A 216 -12.12 12.89 2.50
N GLY A 217 -13.24 12.18 2.63
CA GLY A 217 -13.39 11.10 3.60
C GLY A 217 -12.32 10.01 3.42
N GLY A 218 -12.05 9.61 2.17
CA GLY A 218 -10.97 8.67 1.85
C GLY A 218 -9.57 9.20 2.18
N GLN A 219 -9.33 10.51 2.10
CA GLN A 219 -8.06 11.11 2.55
C GLN A 219 -7.90 11.07 4.07
N ILE A 220 -8.99 11.29 4.82
CA ILE A 220 -9.01 11.17 6.28
C ILE A 220 -8.76 9.71 6.68
N GLU A 221 -9.44 8.76 6.03
CA GLU A 221 -9.23 7.31 6.20
C GLU A 221 -7.80 6.88 5.82
N ALA A 222 -7.16 7.54 4.84
CA ALA A 222 -5.81 7.19 4.43
C ALA A 222 -4.79 7.29 5.59
N ILE A 223 -5.04 8.12 6.61
CA ILE A 223 -4.19 8.22 7.80
C ILE A 223 -4.23 6.93 8.61
N THR A 224 -5.42 6.41 8.89
CA THR A 224 -5.61 5.16 9.65
C THR A 224 -5.14 3.95 8.84
N TRP A 225 -5.38 3.97 7.52
CA TRP A 225 -4.88 2.96 6.58
C TRP A 225 -3.35 2.89 6.56
N ASN A 226 -2.68 4.03 6.38
CA ASN A 226 -1.21 4.10 6.32
C ASN A 226 -0.57 3.69 7.66
N THR A 227 -1.18 4.09 8.78
CA THR A 227 -0.74 3.65 10.12
C THR A 227 -0.81 2.14 10.26
N SER A 228 -1.93 1.54 9.84
CA SER A 228 -2.12 0.09 9.85
C SER A 228 -1.14 -0.64 8.93
N GLN A 229 -0.85 -0.09 7.76
CA GLN A 229 0.15 -0.62 6.84
C GLN A 229 1.57 -0.59 7.45
N GLY A 230 1.88 0.44 8.24
CA GLY A 230 3.12 0.51 9.01
C GLY A 230 3.27 -0.66 9.98
N PHE A 231 2.24 -0.93 10.79
CA PHE A 231 2.20 -2.09 11.68
C PHE A 231 2.31 -3.42 10.92
N SER A 232 1.57 -3.57 9.83
CA SER A 232 1.59 -4.76 8.97
C SER A 232 2.98 -5.05 8.41
N THR A 233 3.66 -4.02 7.90
CA THR A 233 5.02 -4.12 7.35
C THR A 233 6.02 -4.55 8.43
N ALA A 234 5.97 -3.91 9.60
CA ALA A 234 6.85 -4.23 10.72
C ALA A 234 6.62 -5.66 11.24
N LEU A 235 5.36 -6.05 11.40
CA LEU A 235 4.97 -7.38 11.87
C LEU A 235 5.36 -8.46 10.85
N SER A 236 5.17 -8.20 9.55
CA SER A 236 5.57 -9.10 8.46
C SER A 236 7.07 -9.40 8.50
N ALA A 237 7.92 -8.37 8.60
CA ALA A 237 9.37 -8.56 8.68
C ALA A 237 9.79 -9.32 9.95
N PHE A 238 9.21 -8.96 11.10
CA PHE A 238 9.50 -9.62 12.38
C PHE A 238 9.10 -11.10 12.35
N ILE A 239 7.90 -11.40 11.84
CA ILE A 239 7.41 -12.78 11.73
C ILE A 239 8.19 -13.56 10.69
N ALA A 240 8.54 -12.97 9.54
CA ALA A 240 9.35 -13.63 8.51
C ALA A 240 10.67 -14.15 9.06
N GLN A 241 11.39 -13.32 9.84
CA GLN A 241 12.64 -13.73 10.47
C GLN A 241 12.44 -14.81 11.54
N ASN A 242 11.50 -14.61 12.47
CA ASN A 242 11.32 -15.53 13.59
C ASN A 242 10.68 -16.86 13.16
N TYR A 243 9.80 -16.86 12.17
CA TYR A 243 9.21 -18.05 11.59
C TYR A 243 10.26 -18.91 10.91
N ALA A 244 11.14 -18.30 10.10
CA ALA A 244 12.24 -19.01 9.46
C ALA A 244 13.30 -19.51 10.47
N ALA A 245 13.47 -18.82 11.60
CA ALA A 245 14.33 -19.25 12.71
C ALA A 245 13.67 -20.31 13.63
N GLY A 246 12.45 -20.78 13.33
CA GLY A 246 11.71 -21.75 14.15
C GLY A 246 11.20 -21.22 15.50
N ARG A 247 11.29 -19.91 15.75
CA ARG A 247 10.91 -19.26 17.02
C ARG A 247 9.42 -18.88 17.05
N ILE A 248 8.55 -19.88 16.96
CA ILE A 248 7.09 -19.71 16.88
C ILE A 248 6.50 -18.96 18.09
N GLU A 249 7.08 -19.13 19.28
CA GLU A 249 6.65 -18.42 20.48
C GLU A 249 6.79 -16.89 20.33
N ARG A 250 7.86 -16.43 19.66
CA ARG A 250 8.06 -15.01 19.36
C ARG A 250 7.10 -14.51 18.28
N VAL A 251 6.75 -15.35 17.31
CA VAL A 251 5.72 -15.05 16.30
C VAL A 251 4.38 -14.80 16.97
N LEU A 252 3.97 -15.68 17.89
CA LEU A 252 2.71 -15.54 18.62
C LEU A 252 2.71 -14.30 19.53
N ARG A 253 3.80 -14.04 20.26
CA ARG A 253 3.92 -12.83 21.08
C ARG A 253 3.82 -11.56 20.24
N ALA A 254 4.55 -11.47 19.13
CA ALA A 254 4.47 -10.33 18.21
C ALA A 254 3.06 -10.11 17.69
N TRP A 255 2.37 -11.18 17.28
CA TRP A 255 0.98 -11.10 16.84
C TRP A 255 0.06 -10.53 17.92
N HIS A 256 0.11 -11.02 19.17
CA HIS A 256 -0.75 -10.51 20.24
C HIS A 256 -0.43 -9.06 20.60
N THR A 257 0.86 -8.70 20.70
CA THR A 257 1.27 -7.33 21.01
C THR A 257 0.82 -6.36 19.93
N THR A 258 1.03 -6.68 18.66
CA THR A 258 0.59 -5.81 17.57
C THR A 258 -0.92 -5.72 17.50
N LEU A 259 -1.66 -6.82 17.69
CA LEU A 259 -3.12 -6.82 17.70
C LEU A 259 -3.69 -5.96 18.84
N TRP A 260 -3.06 -5.97 20.01
CA TRP A 260 -3.41 -5.10 21.13
C TRP A 260 -3.15 -3.62 20.81
N MET A 261 -1.98 -3.28 20.26
CA MET A 261 -1.63 -1.91 19.85
C MET A 261 -2.59 -1.37 18.78
N THR A 262 -2.86 -2.17 17.73
CA THR A 262 -3.77 -1.79 16.64
C THR A 262 -5.22 -1.77 17.11
N GLY A 263 -5.58 -2.59 18.08
CA GLY A 263 -6.90 -2.59 18.72
C GLY A 263 -7.15 -1.30 19.50
N ILE A 264 -6.17 -0.83 20.28
CA ILE A 264 -6.26 0.45 21.00
C ILE A 264 -6.37 1.61 20.02
N PHE A 265 -5.47 1.69 19.05
CA PHE A 265 -5.46 2.77 18.08
C PHE A 265 -6.73 2.76 17.22
N GLY A 266 -7.18 1.58 16.78
CA GLY A 266 -8.40 1.43 15.99
C GLY A 266 -9.66 1.79 16.77
N THR A 267 -9.72 1.44 18.06
CA THR A 267 -10.81 1.85 18.94
C THR A 267 -10.80 3.37 19.14
N PHE A 268 -9.63 3.98 19.35
CA PHE A 268 -9.50 5.43 19.44
C PHE A 268 -10.00 6.13 18.16
N CYS A 269 -9.58 5.68 16.97
CA CYS A 269 -10.05 6.22 15.70
C CYS A 269 -11.56 6.01 15.49
N THR A 270 -12.08 4.84 15.88
CA THR A 270 -13.52 4.54 15.83
C THR A 270 -14.31 5.52 16.69
N LEU A 271 -13.89 5.76 17.93
CA LEU A 271 -14.54 6.71 18.84
C LEU A 271 -14.46 8.14 18.30
N LEU A 272 -13.29 8.53 17.77
CA LEU A 272 -13.10 9.86 17.20
C LEU A 272 -14.05 10.10 16.01
N PHE A 273 -14.18 9.14 15.09
CA PHE A 273 -15.02 9.31 13.90
C PHE A 273 -16.51 9.20 14.21
N VAL A 274 -16.91 8.33 15.15
CA VAL A 274 -18.33 8.17 15.53
C VAL A 274 -18.85 9.38 16.32
N PHE A 275 -18.08 9.89 17.29
CA PHE A 275 -18.54 11.01 18.11
C PHE A 275 -18.24 12.37 17.49
N PHE A 276 -17.07 12.54 16.88
CA PHE A 276 -16.58 13.82 16.37
C PHE A 276 -16.45 13.86 14.83
N GLY A 277 -17.23 13.05 14.11
CA GLY A 277 -17.14 12.95 12.65
C GLY A 277 -17.33 14.29 11.93
N ASN A 278 -18.30 15.12 12.37
CA ASN A 278 -18.56 16.42 11.75
C ASN A 278 -17.40 17.39 11.97
N GLU A 279 -16.84 17.39 13.18
CA GLU A 279 -15.76 18.25 13.64
C GLU A 279 -14.43 17.86 12.99
N VAL A 280 -14.19 16.57 12.80
CA VAL A 280 -13.01 16.07 12.07
C VAL A 280 -13.11 16.47 10.60
N PHE A 281 -14.30 16.35 9.99
CA PHE A 281 -14.47 16.69 8.58
C PHE A 281 -14.39 18.21 8.33
N SER A 282 -14.88 19.04 9.26
CA SER A 282 -14.89 20.50 9.11
C SER A 282 -13.48 21.12 9.09
N ILE A 283 -12.48 20.44 9.66
CA ILE A 283 -11.07 20.84 9.56
C ILE A 283 -10.58 20.81 8.10
N PHE A 284 -11.11 19.89 7.29
CA PHE A 284 -10.71 19.73 5.88
C PHE A 284 -11.59 20.53 4.94
N VAL A 285 -12.90 20.56 5.18
CA VAL A 285 -13.85 21.30 4.35
C VAL A 285 -14.80 22.11 5.25
N PRO A 286 -14.63 23.44 5.31
CA PRO A 286 -15.43 24.30 6.20
C PRO A 286 -16.84 24.63 5.66
N GLU A 287 -17.27 24.05 4.55
CA GLU A 287 -18.60 24.28 3.98
C GLU A 287 -19.68 23.44 4.70
N GLN A 288 -20.78 24.08 5.09
CA GLN A 288 -21.78 23.49 5.98
C GLN A 288 -22.43 22.21 5.43
N ALA A 289 -22.94 22.26 4.20
CA ALA A 289 -23.53 21.10 3.56
C ALA A 289 -22.51 19.95 3.34
N ALA A 290 -21.23 20.29 3.18
CA ALA A 290 -20.17 19.32 2.94
C ALA A 290 -19.71 18.61 4.22
N TYR A 291 -19.51 19.34 5.33
CA TYR A 291 -19.09 18.69 6.58
C TYR A 291 -20.22 17.92 7.27
N GLU A 292 -21.49 18.30 7.06
CA GLU A 292 -22.63 17.53 7.56
C GLU A 292 -22.73 16.17 6.84
N ALA A 293 -22.64 16.17 5.50
CA ALA A 293 -22.60 14.94 4.70
C ALA A 293 -21.32 14.12 4.98
N GLY A 294 -20.18 14.79 5.08
CA GLY A 294 -18.89 14.20 5.42
C GLY A 294 -18.84 13.58 6.81
N GLY A 295 -19.52 14.20 7.78
CA GLY A 295 -19.64 13.68 9.13
C GLY A 295 -20.52 12.44 9.23
N VAL A 296 -21.60 12.35 8.45
CA VAL A 296 -22.38 11.09 8.31
C VAL A 296 -21.52 9.98 7.73
N PHE A 297 -20.72 10.28 6.70
CA PHE A 297 -19.76 9.33 6.15
C PHE A 297 -18.76 8.84 7.21
N LEU A 298 -18.08 9.75 7.92
CA LEU A 298 -17.10 9.38 8.93
C LEU A 298 -17.74 8.60 10.09
N ARG A 299 -18.97 8.92 10.49
CA ARG A 299 -19.68 8.15 11.52
C ARG A 299 -19.93 6.72 11.10
N ILE A 300 -20.44 6.50 9.88
CA ILE A 300 -20.69 5.15 9.36
C ILE A 300 -19.38 4.40 9.18
N ASP A 301 -18.38 5.06 8.60
CA ASP A 301 -17.07 4.48 8.34
C ASP A 301 -16.29 4.16 9.64
N GLY A 302 -16.48 4.99 10.67
CA GLY A 302 -15.92 4.83 12.00
C GLY A 302 -16.15 3.44 12.60
N TYR A 303 -17.35 2.85 12.42
CA TYR A 303 -17.64 1.50 12.89
C TYR A 303 -16.75 0.42 12.27
N SER A 304 -16.22 0.67 11.08
CA SER A 304 -15.38 -0.27 10.34
C SER A 304 -13.87 -0.10 10.62
N GLN A 305 -13.46 1.05 11.18
CA GLN A 305 -12.05 1.41 11.38
C GLN A 305 -11.27 0.38 12.19
N LEU A 306 -11.82 -0.06 13.32
CA LEU A 306 -11.20 -1.12 14.14
C LEU A 306 -10.96 -2.41 13.33
N PHE A 307 -11.96 -2.83 12.55
CA PHE A 307 -11.90 -4.06 11.77
C PHE A 307 -10.95 -3.96 10.59
N MET A 308 -10.84 -2.79 9.97
CA MET A 308 -9.86 -2.50 8.94
C MET A 308 -8.43 -2.63 9.48
N MET A 309 -8.16 -2.02 10.64
CA MET A 309 -6.84 -2.12 11.28
C MET A 309 -6.48 -3.57 11.61
N LEU A 310 -7.46 -4.34 12.11
CA LEU A 310 -7.29 -5.77 12.35
C LEU A 310 -7.02 -6.53 11.04
N GLU A 311 -7.77 -6.29 9.97
CA GLU A 311 -7.54 -6.91 8.64
C GLU A 311 -6.09 -6.70 8.18
N ILE A 312 -5.65 -5.44 8.13
CA ILE A 312 -4.33 -5.07 7.59
C ILE A 312 -3.20 -5.64 8.46
N THR A 313 -3.39 -5.67 9.77
CA THR A 313 -2.43 -6.28 10.71
C THR A 313 -2.34 -7.80 10.49
N MET A 314 -3.47 -8.47 10.34
CA MET A 314 -3.51 -9.90 10.05
C MET A 314 -2.89 -10.23 8.70
N GLN A 315 -3.06 -9.36 7.70
CA GLN A 315 -2.38 -9.48 6.41
C GLN A 315 -0.85 -9.52 6.60
N GLY A 316 -0.29 -8.70 7.49
CA GLY A 316 1.14 -8.71 7.83
C GLY A 316 1.61 -10.04 8.40
N VAL A 317 0.81 -10.69 9.26
CA VAL A 317 1.09 -12.03 9.79
C VAL A 317 1.17 -13.06 8.68
N PHE A 318 0.18 -13.08 7.78
CA PHE A 318 0.14 -14.00 6.65
C PHE A 318 1.30 -13.80 5.68
N TYR A 319 1.67 -12.54 5.43
CA TYR A 319 2.84 -12.19 4.62
C TYR A 319 4.12 -12.70 5.25
N GLY A 320 4.34 -12.49 6.55
CA GLY A 320 5.52 -12.98 7.26
C GLY A 320 5.69 -14.50 7.20
N ILE A 321 4.58 -15.26 7.31
CA ILE A 321 4.58 -16.73 7.17
C ILE A 321 4.79 -17.18 5.70
N GLY A 322 4.72 -16.26 4.74
CA GLY A 322 4.86 -16.55 3.30
C GLY A 322 3.58 -17.11 2.66
N ARG A 323 2.43 -16.94 3.31
CA ARG A 323 1.12 -17.33 2.77
C ARG A 323 0.33 -16.08 2.38
N THR A 324 0.63 -15.54 1.20
CA THR A 324 -0.02 -14.34 0.66
C THR A 324 -1.40 -14.58 0.05
N ILE A 325 -1.77 -15.83 -0.24
CA ILE A 325 -3.04 -16.19 -0.91
C ILE A 325 -4.27 -15.97 -0.02
N PRO A 326 -4.31 -16.43 1.26
CA PRO A 326 -5.49 -16.25 2.11
C PRO A 326 -5.97 -14.80 2.26
N PRO A 327 -5.11 -13.81 2.62
CA PRO A 327 -5.56 -12.42 2.68
C PRO A 327 -5.98 -11.91 1.30
N ALA A 328 -5.32 -12.35 0.21
CA ALA A 328 -5.72 -11.94 -1.13
C ALA A 328 -7.13 -12.41 -1.51
N VAL A 329 -7.49 -13.67 -1.26
CA VAL A 329 -8.82 -14.18 -1.60
C VAL A 329 -9.90 -13.44 -0.82
N ILE A 330 -9.72 -13.27 0.49
CA ILE A 330 -10.68 -12.55 1.34
C ILE A 330 -10.82 -11.10 0.88
N SER A 331 -9.71 -10.42 0.62
CA SER A 331 -9.78 -9.02 0.20
C SER A 331 -10.42 -8.87 -1.19
N ILE A 332 -10.16 -9.76 -2.16
CA ILE A 332 -10.82 -9.72 -3.48
C ILE A 332 -12.32 -9.96 -3.33
N VAL A 333 -12.72 -11.06 -2.71
CA VAL A 333 -14.15 -11.46 -2.63
C VAL A 333 -14.97 -10.37 -1.94
N CYS A 334 -14.51 -9.86 -0.80
CA CYS A 334 -15.25 -8.83 -0.08
C CYS A 334 -15.22 -7.46 -0.77
N ASN A 335 -14.12 -7.08 -1.45
CA ASN A 335 -14.09 -5.83 -2.21
C ASN A 335 -15.04 -5.90 -3.41
N TYR A 336 -15.14 -7.04 -4.09
CA TYR A 336 -16.12 -7.22 -5.17
C TYR A 336 -17.55 -7.24 -4.67
N MET A 337 -17.79 -7.80 -3.47
CA MET A 337 -19.09 -7.80 -2.82
C MET A 337 -19.60 -6.39 -2.47
N ARG A 338 -18.71 -5.38 -2.39
CA ARG A 338 -19.11 -3.96 -2.20
C ARG A 338 -20.02 -3.45 -3.30
N ILE A 339 -19.77 -3.83 -4.55
CA ILE A 339 -20.53 -3.35 -5.71
C ILE A 339 -22.01 -3.79 -5.65
N PRO A 340 -22.34 -5.10 -5.57
CA PRO A 340 -23.72 -5.54 -5.48
C PRO A 340 -24.41 -5.07 -4.19
N LEU A 341 -23.69 -4.99 -3.06
CA LEU A 341 -24.25 -4.46 -1.81
C LEU A 341 -24.58 -2.98 -1.92
N ALA A 342 -23.71 -2.17 -2.53
CA ALA A 342 -23.98 -0.76 -2.75
C ALA A 342 -25.22 -0.57 -3.65
N ILE A 343 -25.33 -1.33 -4.74
CA ILE A 343 -26.51 -1.29 -5.62
C ILE A 343 -27.77 -1.71 -4.86
N LEU A 344 -27.70 -2.75 -4.03
CA LEU A 344 -28.84 -3.23 -3.23
C LEU A 344 -29.30 -2.17 -2.22
N PHE A 345 -28.39 -1.58 -1.45
CA PHE A 345 -28.72 -0.57 -0.46
C PHE A 345 -29.21 0.74 -1.09
N VAL A 346 -28.64 1.12 -2.24
CA VAL A 346 -29.16 2.24 -3.03
C VAL A 346 -30.59 1.95 -3.51
N ARG A 347 -30.87 0.74 -4.02
CA ARG A 347 -32.22 0.34 -4.44
C ARG A 347 -33.23 0.23 -3.30
N MET A 348 -32.78 -0.03 -2.08
CA MET A 348 -33.60 0.00 -0.86
C MET A 348 -33.97 1.43 -0.42
N GLY A 349 -33.52 2.46 -1.14
CA GLY A 349 -33.85 3.86 -0.85
C GLY A 349 -32.92 4.53 0.15
N MET A 350 -31.79 3.90 0.51
CA MET A 350 -30.81 4.50 1.43
C MET A 350 -29.94 5.60 0.79
N GLY A 351 -30.14 5.89 -0.50
CA GLY A 351 -29.40 6.92 -1.24
C GLY A 351 -27.88 6.73 -1.15
N VAL A 352 -27.15 7.84 -0.97
CA VAL A 352 -25.67 7.84 -0.86
C VAL A 352 -25.19 7.06 0.38
N GLU A 353 -25.98 7.04 1.47
CA GLU A 353 -25.62 6.33 2.70
C GLU A 353 -25.55 4.81 2.51
N GLY A 354 -26.31 4.27 1.56
CA GLY A 354 -26.20 2.86 1.18
C GLY A 354 -24.81 2.48 0.69
N ILE A 355 -24.08 3.42 0.07
CA ILE A 355 -22.70 3.19 -0.37
C ILE A 355 -21.77 3.08 0.85
N TRP A 356 -21.93 3.97 1.83
CA TRP A 356 -21.15 3.98 3.07
C TRP A 356 -21.36 2.69 3.88
N TRP A 357 -22.61 2.26 4.02
CA TRP A 357 -22.93 1.00 4.69
C TRP A 357 -22.38 -0.22 3.97
N ALA A 358 -22.38 -0.24 2.63
CA ALA A 358 -21.77 -1.32 1.87
C ALA A 358 -20.25 -1.41 2.12
N VAL A 359 -19.56 -0.27 2.14
CA VAL A 359 -18.13 -0.21 2.49
C VAL A 359 -17.90 -0.69 3.93
N CYS A 360 -18.66 -0.17 4.90
CA CYS A 360 -18.53 -0.53 6.31
C CYS A 360 -18.74 -2.05 6.54
N VAL A 361 -19.88 -2.60 6.08
CA VAL A 361 -20.23 -4.01 6.29
C VAL A 361 -19.18 -4.96 5.68
N THR A 362 -18.70 -4.65 4.46
CA THR A 362 -17.67 -5.47 3.83
C THR A 362 -16.34 -5.39 4.56
N THR A 363 -15.94 -4.23 5.07
CA THR A 363 -14.70 -4.06 5.86
C THR A 363 -14.78 -4.82 7.18
N VAL A 364 -15.91 -4.73 7.89
CA VAL A 364 -16.17 -5.49 9.13
C VAL A 364 -16.08 -7.00 8.85
N ALA A 365 -16.72 -7.46 7.78
CA ALA A 365 -16.67 -8.86 7.37
C ALA A 365 -15.24 -9.32 7.07
N LYS A 366 -14.43 -8.51 6.37
CA LYS A 366 -13.01 -8.84 6.07
C LYS A 366 -12.20 -9.02 7.35
N GLY A 367 -12.32 -8.08 8.29
CA GLY A 367 -11.62 -8.15 9.58
C GLY A 367 -11.98 -9.41 10.35
N LEU A 368 -13.28 -9.73 10.45
CA LEU A 368 -13.77 -10.91 11.18
C LEU A 368 -13.36 -12.23 10.50
N ILE A 369 -13.52 -12.34 9.19
CA ILE A 369 -13.20 -13.56 8.43
C ILE A 369 -11.71 -13.83 8.49
N LEU A 370 -10.86 -12.81 8.28
CA LEU A 370 -9.41 -12.99 8.25
C LEU A 370 -8.85 -13.35 9.63
N LEU A 371 -9.38 -12.74 10.69
CA LEU A 371 -9.01 -13.06 12.07
C LEU A 371 -9.44 -14.49 12.43
N SER A 372 -10.68 -14.86 12.14
CA SER A 372 -11.21 -16.21 12.37
C SER A 372 -10.42 -17.28 11.62
N TRP A 373 -10.13 -17.04 10.35
CA TRP A 373 -9.34 -17.93 9.51
C TRP A 373 -7.95 -18.18 10.10
N PHE A 374 -7.28 -17.12 10.58
CA PHE A 374 -5.99 -17.28 11.22
C PHE A 374 -6.09 -18.07 12.52
N VAL A 375 -7.08 -17.81 13.37
CA VAL A 375 -7.27 -18.55 14.63
C VAL A 375 -7.46 -20.06 14.38
N ILE A 376 -8.18 -20.42 13.31
CA ILE A 376 -8.41 -21.82 12.93
C ILE A 376 -7.11 -22.46 12.39
N ILE A 377 -6.39 -21.74 11.53
CA ILE A 377 -5.23 -22.30 10.81
C ILE A 377 -3.93 -22.19 11.61
N LYS A 378 -3.83 -21.36 12.65
CA LYS A 378 -2.57 -21.10 13.37
C LYS A 378 -1.89 -22.39 13.85
N LYS A 379 -2.65 -23.37 14.34
CA LYS A 379 -2.10 -24.67 14.79
C LYS A 379 -1.45 -25.46 13.64
N LYS A 380 -2.11 -25.49 12.47
CA LYS A 380 -1.65 -26.20 11.27
C LYS A 380 -0.51 -25.49 10.53
N CYS A 381 -0.51 -24.15 10.53
CA CYS A 381 0.51 -23.33 9.85
C CYS A 381 1.80 -23.17 10.65
N LEU A 382 1.69 -23.09 11.97
CA LEU A 382 2.83 -22.85 12.87
C LEU A 382 3.39 -24.15 13.45
N GLY A 383 2.86 -25.33 13.06
CA GLY A 383 3.34 -26.63 13.53
C GLY A 383 3.19 -26.83 15.04
N ILE A 384 2.23 -26.16 15.68
CA ILE A 384 2.00 -26.26 17.12
C ILE A 384 1.34 -27.62 17.38
N PRO A 385 1.92 -28.50 18.21
CA PRO A 385 1.30 -29.79 18.52
C PRO A 385 -0.11 -29.56 19.08
N THR A 386 -1.09 -30.27 18.51
CA THR A 386 -2.43 -30.36 19.09
C THR A 386 -2.29 -31.05 20.43
N VAL A 387 -2.36 -30.28 21.52
CA VAL A 387 -2.60 -30.83 22.85
C VAL A 387 -3.95 -31.55 22.74
N VAL A 388 -3.88 -32.88 22.66
CA VAL A 388 -5.01 -33.76 22.90
C VAL A 388 -5.37 -33.47 24.35
N LYS A 389 -6.51 -32.80 24.56
CA LYS A 389 -7.15 -32.81 25.87
C LYS A 389 -7.67 -34.23 26.04
N GLU A 390 -6.97 -35.04 26.82
CA GLU A 390 -7.53 -36.22 27.45
C GLU A 390 -8.58 -35.82 28.48
#